data_AF-A0A3S5FDL7-F1
#
_entry.id   AF-A0A3S5FDL7-F1
#
_cell.length_a   1.000
_cell.length_b   1.000
_cell.length_c   1.000
_cell.angle_alpha   90.00
_cell.angle_beta   90.00
_cell.angle_gamma   90.00
#
_symmetry.space_group_name_H-M   'P 1'
#
loop_
_entity.id
_entity.type
_entity.pdbx_description
1 polymer ?
#
loop_
_entity_poly.entity_id
_entity_poly.type
_entity_poly.pdbx_seq_one_letter_code
_entity_poly.pdbx_strand_id
1 'polypeptide(L)'
;MSGYFGEARLKNCRPCQCSPEGSVAGGQTGCDRLTGQCQCLPNVHGQFCYDCRENHFNLTAGIGCQACYCDKTGSVSQSCNPVSQ
;
A
#
# COMPACT_ATOMS: atom_id res chain seq x y z
N MET A 1 18.30 2.76 -11.04
CA MET A 1 17.03 2.03 -10.83
C MET A 1 17.29 0.94 -9.79
N SER A 2 16.80 1.13 -8.55
CA SER A 2 17.02 0.17 -7.46
C SER A 2 15.76 -0.65 -7.27
N GLY A 3 15.68 -1.79 -7.95
CA GLY A 3 14.56 -2.73 -7.85
C GLY A 3 14.75 -3.79 -6.76
N TYR A 4 15.71 -3.62 -5.84
CA TYR A 4 16.02 -4.59 -4.79
C TYR A 4 16.33 -3.89 -3.45
N PHE A 5 15.99 -4.54 -2.35
CA PHE A 5 16.27 -4.12 -0.97
C PHE A 5 16.90 -5.26 -0.17
N GLY A 6 17.58 -4.94 0.93
CA GLY A 6 18.30 -5.89 1.79
C GLY A 6 19.82 -5.68 1.75
N GLU A 7 20.52 -6.46 2.54
CA GLU A 7 21.96 -6.40 2.72
C GLU A 7 22.68 -7.51 1.94
N ALA A 8 23.54 -7.12 1.02
CA ALA A 8 24.35 -8.07 0.25
C ALA A 8 25.20 -8.99 1.14
N ARG A 9 25.66 -8.50 2.31
CA ARG A 9 26.46 -9.27 3.27
C ARG A 9 25.67 -10.41 3.91
N LEU A 10 24.40 -10.17 4.21
CA LEU A 10 23.49 -11.17 4.77
C LEU A 10 22.86 -12.04 3.67
N LYS A 11 23.17 -11.79 2.39
CA LYS A 11 22.60 -12.47 1.22
C LYS A 11 21.07 -12.49 1.24
N ASN A 12 20.46 -11.44 1.80
CA ASN A 12 19.01 -11.31 1.94
C ASN A 12 18.44 -10.26 0.97
N CYS A 13 19.12 -9.99 -0.15
CA CYS A 13 18.61 -9.11 -1.19
C CYS A 13 17.33 -9.67 -1.80
N ARG A 14 16.27 -8.88 -1.79
CA ARG A 14 14.95 -9.23 -2.33
C ARG A 14 14.49 -8.16 -3.32
N PRO A 15 13.78 -8.54 -4.38
CA PRO A 15 13.23 -7.54 -5.30
C PRO A 15 12.16 -6.70 -4.60
N CYS A 16 12.07 -5.43 -4.95
CA CYS A 16 10.96 -4.57 -4.58
C CYS A 16 9.69 -5.06 -5.29
N GLN A 17 8.59 -5.21 -4.55
CA GLN A 17 7.31 -5.68 -5.07
C GLN A 17 6.23 -4.62 -4.85
N CYS A 18 6.52 -3.37 -5.19
CA CYS A 18 5.59 -2.26 -5.00
C CYS A 18 4.35 -2.42 -5.88
N SER A 19 3.15 -2.27 -5.31
CA SER A 19 1.88 -2.26 -6.05
C SER A 19 1.87 -1.11 -7.06
N PRO A 20 1.61 -1.39 -8.36
CA PRO A 20 1.45 -0.33 -9.34
C PRO A 20 0.20 0.53 -9.11
N GLU A 21 -0.82 -0.02 -8.46
CA GLU A 21 -2.05 0.69 -8.10
C GLU A 21 -1.89 1.54 -6.84
N GLY A 22 -1.14 1.04 -5.86
CA GLY A 22 -0.99 1.67 -4.55
C GLY A 22 0.28 2.44 -4.31
N SER A 23 1.22 2.46 -5.25
CA SER A 23 2.49 3.17 -5.13
C SER A 23 2.58 4.38 -6.05
N VAL A 24 3.32 5.40 -5.61
CA VAL A 24 3.64 6.59 -6.40
C VAL A 24 4.36 6.20 -7.68
N ALA A 25 4.03 6.85 -8.80
CA ALA A 25 4.57 6.56 -10.13
C ALA A 25 4.49 5.07 -10.53
N GLY A 26 3.45 4.36 -10.08
CA GLY A 26 3.25 2.95 -10.40
C GLY A 26 4.33 2.02 -9.85
N GLY A 27 5.00 2.40 -8.75
CA GLY A 27 6.07 1.60 -8.16
C GLY A 27 7.42 1.72 -8.87
N GLN A 28 7.52 2.55 -9.91
CA GLN A 28 8.76 2.75 -10.67
C GLN A 28 9.88 3.44 -9.88
N THR A 29 9.53 4.11 -8.78
CA THR A 29 10.49 4.73 -7.86
C THR A 29 11.34 3.70 -7.09
N GLY A 30 10.93 2.43 -7.09
CA GLY A 30 11.54 1.38 -6.29
C GLY A 30 11.11 1.46 -4.82
N CYS A 31 11.84 0.74 -3.97
CA CYS A 31 11.58 0.68 -2.53
C CYS A 31 12.83 1.08 -1.74
N ASP A 32 12.63 1.43 -0.46
CA ASP A 32 13.72 1.73 0.45
C ASP A 32 14.70 0.54 0.55
N ARG A 33 16.00 0.82 0.44
CA ARG A 33 17.01 -0.24 0.29
C ARG A 33 17.22 -1.07 1.56
N LEU A 34 16.87 -0.55 2.74
CA LEU A 34 17.07 -1.25 4.01
C LEU A 34 15.79 -1.96 4.43
N THR A 35 14.65 -1.27 4.35
CA THR A 35 13.37 -1.74 4.85
C THR A 35 12.51 -2.40 3.78
N GLY A 36 12.76 -2.13 2.51
CA GLY A 36 11.89 -2.55 1.41
C GLY A 36 10.58 -1.78 1.30
N GLN A 37 10.42 -0.68 2.05
CA GLN A 37 9.19 0.12 2.05
C GLN A 37 9.03 0.87 0.73
N CYS A 38 7.90 0.66 0.06
CA CYS A 38 7.49 1.39 -1.13
C CYS A 38 6.87 2.74 -0.76
N GLN A 39 6.93 3.71 -1.69
CA GLN A 39 6.23 4.98 -1.53
C GLN A 39 4.76 4.81 -1.86
N CYS A 40 3.93 4.66 -0.83
CA CYS A 40 2.49 4.44 -0.99
C CYS A 40 1.73 5.73 -1.33
N LEU A 41 0.62 5.57 -2.05
CA LEU A 41 -0.37 6.60 -2.30
C LEU A 41 -1.18 6.92 -1.02
N PRO A 42 -1.94 8.04 -0.99
CA PRO A 42 -2.78 8.37 0.14
C PRO A 42 -3.71 7.23 0.56
N ASN A 43 -3.83 7.03 1.87
CA ASN A 43 -4.68 6.01 2.48
C ASN A 43 -4.34 4.55 2.14
N VAL A 44 -3.15 4.30 1.59
CA VAL A 44 -2.60 2.96 1.38
C VAL A 44 -1.52 2.69 2.44
N HIS A 45 -1.32 1.43 2.83
CA HIS A 45 -0.29 0.99 3.75
C HIS A 45 0.26 -0.40 3.39
N GLY A 46 1.19 -0.88 4.22
CA GLY A 46 1.96 -2.10 3.98
C GLY A 46 3.29 -1.81 3.30
N GLN A 47 4.22 -2.76 3.40
CA GLN A 47 5.57 -2.65 2.80
C GLN A 47 5.49 -2.42 1.29
N PHE A 48 4.50 -3.02 0.66
CA PHE A 48 4.32 -3.06 -0.80
C PHE A 48 3.13 -2.23 -1.30
N CYS A 49 2.43 -1.52 -0.40
CA CYS A 49 1.28 -0.68 -0.74
C CYS A 49 0.12 -1.43 -1.40
N TYR A 50 -0.16 -2.66 -0.98
CA TYR A 50 -1.32 -3.44 -1.45
C TYR A 50 -2.57 -3.23 -0.59
N ASP A 51 -2.41 -2.72 0.63
CA ASP A 51 -3.50 -2.68 1.60
C ASP A 51 -4.00 -1.25 1.79
N CYS A 52 -5.33 -1.09 1.86
CA CYS A 52 -5.93 0.17 2.28
C CYS A 52 -5.84 0.32 3.78
N ARG A 53 -5.56 1.55 4.25
CA ARG A 53 -5.63 1.87 5.68
C ARG A 53 -7.02 1.57 6.22
N GLU A 54 -7.10 1.38 7.53
CA GLU A 54 -8.38 1.22 8.22
C GLU A 54 -9.38 2.31 7.79
N ASN A 55 -10.64 1.91 7.62
CA ASN A 55 -11.73 2.77 7.14
C ASN A 55 -11.55 3.29 5.71
N HIS A 56 -10.72 2.65 4.88
CA HIS A 56 -10.57 2.96 3.47
C HIS A 56 -10.71 1.70 2.60
N PHE A 57 -11.14 1.87 1.36
CA PHE A 57 -11.38 0.81 0.40
C PHE A 57 -11.09 1.30 -1.03
N ASN A 58 -11.25 0.41 -2.02
CA ASN A 58 -11.15 0.75 -3.44
C ASN A 58 -9.78 1.34 -3.85
N LEU A 59 -8.72 0.52 -3.74
CA LEU A 59 -7.37 0.89 -4.15
C LEU A 59 -7.32 1.20 -5.65
N THR A 60 -7.11 2.48 -6.00
CA THR A 60 -7.12 2.95 -7.39
C THR A 60 -5.77 3.56 -7.78
N ALA A 61 -5.25 3.14 -8.94
CA ALA A 61 -3.99 3.64 -9.48
C ALA A 61 -3.93 5.17 -9.56
N GLY A 62 -2.87 5.74 -8.97
CA GLY A 62 -2.63 7.19 -8.95
C GLY A 62 -3.50 7.98 -7.96
N ILE A 63 -4.50 7.36 -7.32
CA ILE A 63 -5.41 8.01 -6.35
C ILE A 63 -5.16 7.48 -4.93
N GLY A 64 -4.93 6.17 -4.78
CA GLY A 64 -4.86 5.50 -3.48
C GLY A 64 -6.21 4.92 -3.07
N CYS A 65 -6.49 4.87 -1.77
CA CYS A 65 -7.76 4.33 -1.25
C CYS A 65 -8.77 5.44 -0.91
N GLN A 66 -10.04 5.15 -1.17
CA GLN A 66 -11.16 6.02 -0.85
C GLN A 66 -11.63 5.79 0.59
N ALA A 67 -11.97 6.87 1.28
CA ALA A 67 -12.51 6.81 2.63
C ALA A 67 -13.90 6.18 2.64
N CYS A 68 -14.16 5.34 3.63
CA CYS A 68 -15.47 4.81 3.89
C CYS A 68 -16.42 5.87 4.41
N TYR A 69 -17.51 6.07 3.68
CA TYR A 69 -18.68 6.78 4.19
C TYR A 69 -19.66 5.78 4.80
N CYS A 70 -19.30 5.23 5.97
CA CYS A 70 -20.28 4.54 6.81
C CYS A 70 -21.14 5.60 7.49
N ASP A 71 -22.41 5.70 7.07
CA ASP A 71 -23.37 6.59 7.71
C ASP A 71 -23.56 6.18 9.18
N LYS A 72 -23.30 7.10 10.11
CA LYS A 72 -23.43 6.88 11.56
C LYS A 72 -24.86 6.50 11.98
N THR A 73 -25.84 6.78 11.13
CA THR A 73 -27.26 6.47 11.39
C THR A 73 -27.58 4.99 11.20
N GLY A 74 -26.70 4.21 10.54
CA GLY A 74 -26.92 2.78 10.25
C GLY A 74 -25.75 1.83 10.50
N SER A 75 -24.56 2.33 10.85
CA SER A 75 -23.37 1.50 11.10
C SER A 75 -22.95 1.54 12.57
N VAL A 76 -22.66 0.35 13.14
CA VAL A 76 -22.22 0.17 14.53
C VAL A 76 -20.79 0.68 14.76
N SER A 77 -20.00 0.81 13.68
CA SER A 77 -18.61 1.31 13.72
C SER A 77 -18.24 2.01 12.41
N GLN A 78 -17.15 2.79 12.44
CA GLN A 78 -16.56 3.41 11.23
C GLN A 78 -15.70 2.43 10.42
N SER A 79 -15.48 1.21 10.94
CA SER A 79 -14.73 0.14 10.29
C SER A 79 -15.56 -0.46 9.16
N CYS A 80 -15.28 -0.05 7.93
CA CYS A 80 -15.65 -0.85 6.77
C CYS A 80 -14.95 -2.20 6.87
N ASN A 81 -15.73 -3.27 6.71
CA ASN A 81 -15.14 -4.56 6.43
C ASN A 81 -14.56 -4.51 5.00
N PRO A 82 -13.25 -4.73 4.79
CA PRO A 82 -12.68 -4.80 3.45
C PRO A 82 -13.10 -6.14 2.82
N VAL A 83 -14.37 -6.28 2.44
CA VAL A 83 -14.86 -7.51 1.80
C VAL A 83 -15.63 -7.18 0.53
N SER A 84 -14.94 -7.41 -0.58
CA SER A 84 -15.46 -7.97 -1.82
C SER A 84 -14.22 -8.22 -2.70
N GLN A 85 -13.64 -9.41 -2.75
CA GLN A 85 -14.21 -10.73 -3.03
C GLN A 85 -13.47 -11.84 -2.30
#